data_AF-A0A533QLC3-F1
#
_entry.id   AF-A0A533QLC3-F1
#
_cell.length_a   1.000
_cell.length_b   1.000
_cell.length_c   1.000
_cell.angle_alpha   90.00
_cell.angle_beta   90.00
_cell.angle_gamma   90.00
#
_symmetry.space_group_name_H-M   'P 1'
#
loop_
_entity.id
_entity.type
_entity.pdbx_description
1 polymer ?
#
loop_
_entity_poly.entity_id
_entity_poly.type
_entity_poly.pdbx_seq_one_letter_code
_entity_poly.pdbx_strand_id
1 'polypeptide(L)'
;MKTLKLTVLSVVCAYLIPLVSHAGDFDGSKPLLFSIKNVIECSPNGECHPVTVEDVNLPHFLMIDFTKKTISPLVEGKEDRNTLIKRMESIEGKLILQGAEKGREGIRNVIGWTASISEETGKTVVTISGDDVAFVVFGACLPR
;
A
#
# COMPACT_ATOMS: atom_id res chain seq x y z
N MET A 1 -44.74 -27.33 22.64
CA MET A 1 -44.82 -26.63 21.32
C MET A 1 -44.39 -25.16 21.36
N LYS A 2 -44.80 -24.35 22.35
CA LYS A 2 -44.35 -22.94 22.48
C LYS A 2 -42.84 -22.80 22.77
N THR A 3 -42.30 -23.67 23.61
CA THR A 3 -40.86 -23.72 23.94
C THR A 3 -39.99 -24.12 22.74
N LEU A 4 -40.43 -25.08 21.93
CA LEU A 4 -39.75 -25.55 20.71
C LEU A 4 -39.70 -24.45 19.63
N LYS A 5 -40.77 -23.65 19.48
CA LYS A 5 -40.77 -22.48 18.57
C LYS A 5 -39.80 -21.39 19.01
N LEU A 6 -39.67 -21.15 20.32
CA LEU A 6 -38.73 -20.16 20.86
C LEU A 6 -37.26 -20.57 20.65
N THR A 7 -36.95 -21.87 20.80
CA THR A 7 -35.59 -22.37 20.58
C THR A 7 -35.19 -22.34 19.11
N VAL A 8 -36.10 -22.72 18.21
CA VAL A 8 -35.84 -22.67 16.75
C VAL A 8 -35.63 -21.22 16.28
N LEU A 9 -36.41 -20.27 16.80
CA LEU A 9 -36.27 -18.84 16.45
C LEU A 9 -34.93 -18.25 16.92
N SER A 10 -34.43 -18.68 18.08
CA SER A 10 -33.12 -18.27 18.62
C SER A 10 -31.96 -18.81 17.80
N VAL A 11 -32.05 -20.05 17.30
CA VAL A 11 -31.00 -20.66 16.47
C VAL A 11 -30.91 -19.99 15.08
N VAL A 12 -32.05 -19.60 14.49
CA VAL A 12 -32.08 -18.91 13.20
C VAL A 12 -31.47 -17.50 13.28
N CYS A 13 -31.68 -16.76 14.38
CA CYS A 13 -31.07 -15.45 14.58
C CYS A 13 -29.53 -15.52 14.73
N ALA A 14 -28.99 -16.59 15.30
CA ALA A 14 -27.54 -16.76 15.46
C ALA A 14 -26.80 -16.99 14.12
N TYR A 15 -27.50 -17.45 13.07
CA TYR A 15 -26.96 -17.64 11.73
C TYR A 15 -27.00 -16.37 10.85
N LEU A 16 -27.67 -15.31 11.30
CA LEU A 16 -27.79 -14.04 10.58
C LEU A 16 -26.78 -12.99 11.04
N ILE A 17 -25.81 -13.35 11.90
CA ILE A 17 -24.74 -12.42 12.29
C ILE A 17 -23.89 -12.18 11.03
N PRO A 18 -23.90 -10.97 10.44
CA PRO A 18 -22.95 -10.67 9.39
C PRO A 18 -21.57 -10.78 10.03
N LEU A 19 -20.68 -11.55 9.41
CA LEU A 19 -19.25 -11.44 9.67
C LEU A 19 -18.89 -9.98 9.34
N VAL A 20 -18.88 -9.13 10.36
CA VAL A 20 -18.34 -7.78 10.24
C VAL A 20 -16.85 -7.99 10.00
N SER A 21 -16.48 -8.11 8.72
CA SER A 21 -15.10 -8.01 8.30
C SER A 21 -14.66 -6.62 8.76
N HIS A 22 -13.93 -6.59 9.87
CA HIS A 22 -13.12 -5.43 10.18
C HIS A 22 -12.06 -5.41 9.10
N ALA A 23 -12.29 -4.61 8.06
CA ALA A 23 -11.17 -4.05 7.32
C ALA A 23 -10.22 -3.48 8.38
N GLY A 24 -8.94 -3.85 8.32
CA GLY A 24 -7.96 -3.22 9.18
C GLY A 24 -7.98 -1.71 8.93
N ASP A 25 -7.33 -0.95 9.82
CA ASP A 25 -7.23 0.52 9.72
C ASP A 25 -6.30 0.96 8.55
N PHE A 26 -6.59 0.48 7.33
CA PHE A 26 -5.80 0.58 6.10
C PHE A 26 -6.61 1.15 4.92
N ASP A 27 -7.84 1.60 5.19
CA ASP A 27 -8.81 2.16 4.23
C ASP A 27 -8.49 3.59 3.77
N GLY A 28 -7.40 4.17 4.25
CA GLY A 28 -7.00 5.54 3.96
C GLY A 28 -7.49 6.57 4.99
N SER A 29 -8.21 6.16 6.04
CA SER A 29 -8.72 7.06 7.08
C SER A 29 -7.67 7.54 8.08
N LYS A 30 -6.56 6.79 8.24
CA LYS A 30 -5.44 7.10 9.13
C LYS A 30 -4.12 7.03 8.40
N PRO A 31 -3.09 7.81 8.78
CA PRO A 31 -1.76 7.67 8.19
C PRO A 31 -1.21 6.24 8.36
N LEU A 32 -0.40 5.80 7.41
CA LEU A 32 0.25 4.49 7.47
C LEU A 32 1.76 4.64 7.48
N LEU A 33 2.42 3.84 8.32
CA LEU A 33 3.85 3.57 8.15
C LEU A 33 4.04 2.35 7.26
N PHE A 34 4.63 2.54 6.08
CA PHE A 34 5.02 1.47 5.19
C PHE A 34 6.47 1.05 5.45
N SER A 35 6.68 -0.26 5.63
CA SER A 35 8.01 -0.88 5.75
C SER A 35 8.30 -1.72 4.52
N ILE A 36 9.42 -1.44 3.86
CA ILE A 36 9.90 -2.23 2.71
C ILE A 36 10.52 -3.53 3.22
N LYS A 37 10.09 -4.65 2.62
CA LYS A 37 10.60 -5.99 2.92
C LYS A 37 11.53 -6.51 1.84
N ASN A 38 11.13 -6.41 0.58
CA ASN A 38 11.89 -6.89 -0.57
C ASN A 38 11.75 -5.94 -1.75
N VAL A 39 12.79 -5.87 -2.60
CA VAL A 39 12.79 -5.11 -3.85
C VAL A 39 13.27 -6.03 -4.98
N ILE A 40 12.57 -5.99 -6.10
CA ILE A 40 12.95 -6.67 -7.34
C ILE A 40 13.14 -5.59 -8.40
N GLU A 41 14.29 -5.59 -9.07
CA GLU A 41 14.59 -4.76 -10.22
C GLU A 41 14.47 -5.59 -11.51
N CYS A 42 13.83 -5.02 -12.53
CA CYS A 42 13.65 -5.63 -13.83
C CYS A 42 14.20 -4.74 -14.95
N SER A 43 14.91 -5.33 -15.91
CA SER A 43 15.51 -4.66 -17.06
C SER A 43 14.82 -5.02 -18.39
N PRO A 44 15.03 -4.25 -19.49
CA PRO A 44 14.33 -4.43 -20.75
C PRO A 44 14.61 -5.77 -21.46
N ASN A 45 15.70 -6.44 -21.09
CA ASN A 45 16.02 -7.79 -21.57
C ASN A 45 15.15 -8.90 -20.92
N GLY A 46 14.24 -8.53 -20.01
CA GLY A 46 13.33 -9.46 -19.34
C GLY A 46 13.91 -10.12 -18.08
N GLU A 47 15.12 -9.75 -17.69
CA GLU A 47 15.72 -10.23 -16.44
C GLU A 47 15.16 -9.44 -15.25
N CYS A 48 14.82 -10.16 -14.18
CA CYS A 48 14.41 -9.58 -12.91
C CYS A 48 15.19 -10.24 -11.78
N HIS A 49 15.74 -9.44 -10.86
CA HIS A 49 16.54 -9.95 -9.75
C HIS A 49 16.28 -9.17 -8.45
N PRO A 50 16.43 -9.83 -7.29
CA PRO A 50 16.36 -9.14 -6.00
C PRO A 50 17.51 -8.14 -5.85
N VAL A 51 17.20 -6.95 -5.31
CA VAL A 51 18.17 -5.91 -4.95
C VAL A 51 17.94 -5.47 -3.51
N THR A 52 18.94 -4.87 -2.88
CA THR A 52 18.75 -4.30 -1.53
C THR A 52 18.11 -2.93 -1.60
N VAL A 53 17.50 -2.49 -0.50
CA VAL A 53 16.87 -1.16 -0.39
C VAL A 53 17.91 -0.05 -0.57
N GLU A 54 19.13 -0.31 -0.09
CA GLU A 54 20.28 0.55 -0.13
C GLU A 54 20.85 0.70 -1.55
N ASP A 55 20.95 -0.41 -2.30
CA ASP A 55 21.44 -0.41 -3.69
C ASP A 55 20.62 0.53 -4.57
N VAL A 56 19.31 0.58 -4.35
CA VAL A 56 18.37 1.44 -5.07
C VAL A 56 18.06 2.76 -4.35
N ASN A 57 18.78 3.08 -3.27
CA ASN A 57 18.65 4.33 -2.49
C ASN A 57 17.22 4.62 -2.01
N LEU A 58 16.43 3.58 -1.75
CA LEU A 58 15.12 3.68 -1.14
C LEU A 58 15.24 3.80 0.39
N PRO A 59 14.30 4.45 1.07
CA PRO A 59 14.22 4.39 2.53
C PRO A 59 13.53 3.09 2.98
N HIS A 60 13.96 2.50 4.10
CA HIS A 60 13.29 1.32 4.66
C HIS A 60 11.87 1.60 5.15
N PHE A 61 11.62 2.86 5.56
CA PHE A 61 10.37 3.29 6.16
C PHE A 61 9.85 4.56 5.50
N LEU A 62 8.59 4.51 5.10
CA LEU A 62 7.88 5.60 4.44
C LEU A 62 6.59 5.91 5.22
N MET A 63 6.32 7.17 5.47
CA MET A 63 5.03 7.62 6.00
C MET A 63 4.09 7.95 4.83
N ILE A 64 2.88 7.43 4.88
CA ILE A 64 1.79 7.72 3.95
C ILE A 64 0.78 8.59 4.70
N ASP A 65 0.65 9.85 4.28
CA ASP A 65 -0.35 10.78 4.79
C ASP A 65 -1.44 10.99 3.73
N PHE A 66 -2.60 10.40 3.96
CA PHE A 66 -3.74 10.48 3.04
C PHE A 66 -4.44 11.83 3.05
N THR A 67 -4.35 12.58 4.16
CA THR A 67 -4.91 13.93 4.27
C THR A 67 -4.12 14.90 3.39
N LYS A 68 -2.78 14.86 3.51
CA LYS A 68 -1.86 15.66 2.70
C LYS A 68 -1.61 15.08 1.32
N LYS A 69 -2.01 13.84 1.09
CA LYS A 69 -1.75 13.08 -0.15
C LYS A 69 -0.26 13.01 -0.48
N THR A 70 0.55 12.70 0.53
CA THR A 70 2.01 12.66 0.43
C THR A 70 2.55 11.35 0.96
N ILE A 71 3.61 10.85 0.32
CA ILE A 71 4.45 9.78 0.86
C ILE A 71 5.84 10.36 1.09
N SER A 72 6.38 10.22 2.30
CA SER A 72 7.66 10.79 2.70
C SER A 72 8.54 9.77 3.40
N PRO A 73 9.88 9.82 3.26
CA PRO A 73 10.77 9.06 4.13
C PRO A 73 10.52 9.42 5.60
N LEU A 74 10.59 8.44 6.50
CA LEU A 74 10.51 8.71 7.95
C LEU A 74 11.78 9.40 8.49
N VAL A 75 12.88 9.38 7.73
CA VAL A 75 14.18 9.91 8.14
C VAL A 75 14.21 11.45 8.04
N GLU A 76 14.56 12.12 9.14
CA GLU A 76 14.77 13.58 9.19
C GLU A 76 15.81 14.06 8.17
N GLY A 77 15.58 15.24 7.56
CA GLY A 77 16.50 15.85 6.59
C GLY A 77 16.42 15.30 5.16
N LYS A 78 15.39 14.49 4.85
CA LYS A 78 15.06 14.05 3.48
C LYS A 78 13.67 14.52 3.03
N GLU A 79 13.15 15.62 3.60
CA GLU A 79 11.82 16.14 3.23
C GLU A 79 11.70 16.47 1.72
N ASP A 80 12.81 16.75 1.04
CA ASP A 80 12.82 17.02 -0.40
C ASP A 80 12.57 15.76 -1.28
N ARG A 81 12.44 14.57 -0.68
CA ARG A 81 12.17 13.31 -1.39
C ARG A 81 10.71 12.87 -1.29
N ASN A 82 9.79 13.79 -1.00
CA ASN A 82 8.38 13.49 -0.93
C ASN A 82 7.81 13.18 -2.33
N THR A 83 6.89 12.23 -2.40
CA THR A 83 6.07 11.97 -3.60
C THR A 83 4.60 12.27 -3.31
N LEU A 84 3.89 12.74 -4.34
CA LEU A 84 2.49 13.11 -4.25
C LEU A 84 1.58 11.96 -4.71
N ILE A 85 0.57 11.65 -3.90
CA ILE A 85 -0.52 10.74 -4.27
C ILE A 85 -1.47 11.52 -5.19
N LYS A 86 -1.45 11.19 -6.49
CA LYS A 86 -2.30 11.82 -7.50
C LYS A 86 -3.69 11.20 -7.57
N ARG A 87 -3.78 9.89 -7.32
CA ARG A 87 -5.04 9.14 -7.31
C ARG A 87 -5.06 8.18 -6.14
N MET A 88 -6.23 8.06 -5.54
CA MET A 88 -6.55 7.13 -4.46
C MET A 88 -7.91 6.52 -4.75
N GLU A 89 -8.02 5.20 -4.70
CA GLU A 89 -9.25 4.46 -4.96
C GLU A 89 -9.31 3.25 -4.05
N SER A 90 -10.44 3.07 -3.36
CA SER A 90 -10.74 1.83 -2.65
C SER A 90 -11.61 0.96 -3.55
N ILE A 91 -11.16 -0.25 -3.84
CA ILE A 91 -11.85 -1.21 -4.70
C ILE A 91 -11.56 -2.65 -4.24
N GLU A 92 -12.61 -3.44 -4.03
CA GLU A 92 -12.52 -4.87 -3.67
C GLU A 92 -11.58 -5.16 -2.48
N GLY A 93 -11.67 -4.34 -1.41
CA GLY A 93 -10.85 -4.53 -0.20
C GLY A 93 -9.37 -4.16 -0.38
N LYS A 94 -9.06 -3.35 -1.39
CA LYS A 94 -7.73 -2.80 -1.63
C LYS A 94 -7.79 -1.29 -1.76
N LEU A 95 -6.85 -0.64 -1.09
CA LEU A 95 -6.56 0.77 -1.31
C LEU A 95 -5.46 0.88 -2.37
N ILE A 96 -5.82 1.45 -3.52
CA ILE A 96 -4.93 1.69 -4.64
C ILE A 96 -4.50 3.15 -4.64
N LEU A 97 -3.19 3.38 -4.59
CA LEU A 97 -2.56 4.70 -4.64
C LEU A 97 -1.74 4.81 -5.91
N GLN A 98 -1.77 5.96 -6.58
CA GLN A 98 -0.99 6.19 -7.79
C GLN A 98 -0.42 7.59 -7.85
N GLY A 99 0.73 7.71 -8.49
CA GLY A 99 1.39 8.98 -8.71
C GLY A 99 2.44 8.88 -9.82
N ALA A 100 3.04 10.03 -10.11
CA ALA A 100 4.17 10.12 -11.02
C ALA A 100 5.07 11.27 -10.56
N GLU A 101 6.37 11.08 -10.67
CA GLU A 101 7.36 12.06 -10.26
C GLU A 101 8.28 12.42 -11.43
N LYS A 102 8.66 13.69 -11.48
CA LYS A 102 9.79 14.12 -12.30
C LYS A 102 11.07 13.73 -11.56
N GLY A 103 12.03 13.17 -12.29
CA GLY A 103 13.36 12.91 -11.79
C GLY A 103 14.03 14.17 -11.25
N ARG A 104 15.11 14.00 -10.49
CA ARG A 104 15.89 15.11 -9.95
C ARG A 104 16.35 16.05 -11.07
N GLU A 105 16.53 17.32 -10.72
CA GLU A 105 17.07 18.33 -11.62
C GLU A 105 18.37 17.83 -12.29
N GLY A 106 18.42 17.85 -13.62
CA GLY A 106 19.53 17.31 -14.41
C GLY A 106 19.43 15.84 -14.83
N ILE A 107 18.46 15.07 -14.31
CA ILE A 107 18.19 13.68 -14.70
C ILE A 107 16.78 13.59 -15.29
N ARG A 108 16.67 13.33 -16.60
CA ARG A 108 15.37 13.14 -17.27
C ARG A 108 14.82 11.73 -17.04
N ASN A 109 14.51 11.40 -15.79
CA ASN A 109 13.87 10.12 -15.46
C ASN A 109 12.50 10.43 -14.88
N VAL A 110 11.45 10.35 -15.68
CA VAL A 110 10.07 10.39 -15.16
C VAL A 110 9.72 8.98 -14.71
N ILE A 111 9.18 8.85 -13.51
CA ILE A 111 8.70 7.55 -13.03
C ILE A 111 7.21 7.63 -12.72
N GLY A 112 6.49 6.59 -13.11
CA GLY A 112 5.14 6.31 -12.64
C GLY A 112 5.18 5.26 -11.54
N TRP A 113 4.27 5.35 -10.58
CA TRP A 113 4.15 4.33 -9.54
C TRP A 113 2.70 4.02 -9.19
N THR A 114 2.47 2.79 -8.76
CA THR A 114 1.20 2.32 -8.21
C THR A 114 1.47 1.49 -6.97
N ALA A 115 0.78 1.78 -5.87
CA ALA A 115 0.79 0.97 -4.66
C ALA A 115 -0.59 0.33 -4.46
N SER A 116 -0.62 -0.96 -4.18
CA SER A 116 -1.81 -1.72 -3.81
C SER A 116 -1.65 -2.18 -2.38
N ILE A 117 -2.52 -1.68 -1.49
CA ILE A 117 -2.53 -2.00 -0.06
C ILE A 117 -3.77 -2.86 0.21
N SER A 118 -3.58 -4.03 0.81
CA SER A 118 -4.70 -4.83 1.33
C SER A 118 -5.34 -4.10 2.51
N GLU A 119 -6.64 -3.80 2.42
CA GLU A 119 -7.36 -3.13 3.51
C GLU A 119 -7.56 -4.06 4.72
N GLU A 120 -7.51 -5.38 4.53
CA GLU A 120 -7.60 -6.36 5.61
C GLU A 120 -6.27 -6.52 6.36
N THR A 121 -5.16 -6.59 5.65
CA THR A 121 -3.88 -7.06 6.22
C THR A 121 -2.77 -6.02 6.23
N GLY A 122 -2.94 -4.90 5.52
CA GLY A 122 -1.90 -3.91 5.31
C GLY A 122 -0.74 -4.40 4.42
N LYS A 123 -0.78 -5.62 3.87
CA LYS A 123 0.23 -6.08 2.90
C LYS A 123 0.19 -5.19 1.67
N THR A 124 1.37 -4.76 1.24
CA THR A 124 1.51 -3.74 0.20
C THR A 124 2.46 -4.21 -0.89
N VAL A 125 2.05 -3.99 -2.14
CA VAL A 125 2.91 -4.13 -3.33
C VAL A 125 2.96 -2.79 -4.02
N VAL A 126 4.16 -2.32 -4.34
CA VAL A 126 4.38 -1.11 -5.13
C VAL A 126 5.10 -1.49 -6.41
N THR A 127 4.60 -1.01 -7.54
CA THR A 127 5.25 -1.12 -8.83
C THR A 127 5.68 0.26 -9.30
N ILE A 128 6.92 0.37 -9.78
CA ILE A 128 7.49 1.62 -10.30
C ILE A 128 7.95 1.34 -11.72
N SER A 129 7.62 2.25 -12.64
CA SER A 129 8.00 2.15 -14.04
C SER A 129 8.78 3.40 -14.42
N GLY A 130 10.03 3.21 -14.87
CA GLY A 130 10.85 4.22 -15.52
C GLY A 130 11.09 3.87 -16.99
N ASP A 131 12.02 4.56 -17.64
CA ASP A 131 12.26 4.46 -19.09
C ASP A 131 12.81 3.08 -19.51
N ASP A 132 13.84 2.59 -18.80
CA ASP A 132 14.51 1.30 -19.08
C ASP A 132 14.65 0.44 -17.82
N VAL A 133 13.79 0.64 -16.83
CA VAL A 133 13.82 -0.09 -15.56
C VAL A 133 12.43 -0.15 -14.94
N ALA A 134 12.12 -1.25 -14.28
CA ALA A 134 10.94 -1.38 -13.44
C ALA A 134 11.31 -1.97 -12.07
N PHE A 135 10.57 -1.58 -11.05
CA PHE A 135 10.73 -2.13 -9.71
C PHE A 135 9.41 -2.73 -9.21
N VAL A 136 9.52 -3.84 -8.49
CA VAL A 136 8.44 -4.40 -7.68
C VAL A 136 8.90 -4.44 -6.23
N VAL A 137 8.23 -3.66 -5.39
CA VAL A 137 8.54 -3.50 -3.97
C VAL A 137 7.46 -4.17 -3.15
N PHE A 138 7.85 -5.09 -2.28
CA PHE A 138 6.96 -5.76 -1.35
C PHE A 138 7.19 -5.25 0.06
N GLY A 139 6.10 -5.10 0.82
CA GLY A 139 6.19 -4.73 2.22
C GLY A 139 4.85 -4.80 2.92
N ALA A 140 4.74 -4.08 4.04
CA ALA A 140 3.51 -3.98 4.80
C ALA A 140 3.38 -2.62 5.47
N CYS A 141 2.13 -2.18 5.60
CA CYS A 141 1.73 -0.97 6.30
C CYS A 141 1.34 -1.29 7.76
N LEU A 142 1.55 -0.31 8.63
CA LEU A 142 1.03 -0.28 9.99
C LEU A 142 0.24 1.03 10.21
N PRO A 143 -0.96 0.99 10.79
CA PRO A 143 -1.72 2.20 11.11
C PRO A 143 -0.99 3.07 12.14
N ARG A 144 -1.16 4.39 12.05
CA ARG A 144 -0.56 5.39 12.94
C ARG A 144 -1.59 6.32 13.57
#